data_AF-A0A2S4PVK3-F1
#
_entry.id   AF-A0A2S4PVK3-F1
#
_cell.length_a   1.000
_cell.length_b   1.000
_cell.length_c   1.000
_cell.angle_alpha   90.00
_cell.angle_beta   90.00
_cell.angle_gamma   90.00
#
_symmetry.space_group_name_H-M   'P 1'
#
loop_
_entity.id
_entity.type
_entity.pdbx_description
1 polymer ?
#
loop_
_entity_poly.entity_id
_entity_poly.type
_entity_poly.pdbx_seq_one_letter_code
_entity_poly.pdbx_strand_id
1 'polypeptide(L)'
;MDTLSNRTDQIGDPVILAASYDGRDRFIARCFQSAVAIARALKNPLVFTTFSANPSWSEVIAKLEHNQTPDSWPDLIAEVFKLKLDQMLHDFKESYVREVSNGSVYTIEY
;
A
#
# COMPACT_ATOMS: atom_id res chain seq x y z
N MET A 1 -14.81 -20.94 -59.44
CA MET A 1 -15.92 -21.37 -58.57
C MET A 1 -15.32 -21.96 -57.32
N ASP A 2 -15.40 -21.40 -56.12
CA ASP A 2 -16.00 -20.14 -55.69
C ASP A 2 -15.19 -19.59 -54.51
N THR A 3 -15.21 -18.26 -54.49
CA THR A 3 -14.74 -17.29 -53.51
C THR A 3 -15.09 -17.61 -52.05
N LEU A 4 -14.24 -17.11 -51.12
CA LEU A 4 -14.57 -16.35 -49.89
C LEU A 4 -13.33 -16.44 -48.96
N SER A 5 -12.26 -15.69 -49.21
CA SER A 5 -12.05 -14.41 -48.51
C SER A 5 -12.85 -14.29 -47.21
N ASN A 6 -12.30 -14.79 -46.10
CA ASN A 6 -12.70 -14.30 -44.79
C ASN A 6 -11.46 -13.91 -43.96
N ARG A 7 -10.82 -12.83 -44.43
CA ARG A 7 -9.94 -12.00 -43.60
C ARG A 7 -10.82 -11.05 -42.78
N THR A 8 -11.45 -11.53 -41.71
CA THR A 8 -11.93 -10.69 -40.61
C THR A 8 -11.96 -11.55 -39.35
N ASP A 9 -10.86 -11.50 -38.59
CA ASP A 9 -10.86 -11.44 -37.12
C ASP A 9 -9.42 -11.62 -36.61
N GLN A 10 -8.58 -10.63 -36.88
CA GLN A 10 -7.54 -10.28 -35.91
C GLN A 10 -8.24 -9.59 -34.73
N ILE A 11 -9.03 -10.34 -33.98
CA ILE A 11 -9.49 -9.90 -32.65
C ILE A 11 -8.28 -10.11 -31.75
N GLY A 12 -7.76 -8.99 -31.23
CA GLY A 12 -6.40 -8.82 -30.73
C GLY A 12 -5.88 -9.91 -29.79
N ASP A 13 -4.56 -10.11 -29.84
CA ASP A 13 -3.85 -11.05 -28.97
C ASP A 13 -4.23 -10.80 -27.50
N PRO A 14 -4.51 -11.85 -26.71
CA PRO A 14 -4.82 -11.69 -25.30
C PRO A 14 -3.58 -11.14 -24.57
N VAL A 15 -3.59 -9.84 -24.29
CA VAL A 15 -2.52 -9.19 -23.52
C VAL A 15 -2.68 -9.59 -22.05
N ILE A 16 -1.81 -10.48 -21.59
CA ILE A 16 -1.69 -10.79 -20.17
C ILE A 16 -0.99 -9.61 -19.48
N LEU A 17 -1.78 -8.76 -18.82
CA LEU A 17 -1.25 -7.69 -17.98
C LEU A 17 -0.28 -8.22 -16.91
N ALA A 18 0.81 -7.50 -16.67
CA ALA A 18 1.73 -7.84 -15.60
C ALA A 18 1.03 -7.84 -14.23
N ALA A 19 1.56 -8.62 -13.28
CA ALA A 19 1.08 -8.63 -11.88
C ALA A 19 1.39 -7.33 -11.12
N SER A 20 1.90 -6.30 -11.79
CA SER A 20 2.06 -4.93 -11.30
C SER A 20 0.84 -4.05 -11.59
N TYR A 21 -0.20 -4.59 -12.25
CA TYR A 21 -1.44 -3.87 -12.51
C TYR A 21 -2.42 -4.08 -11.35
N ASP A 22 -2.73 -3.01 -10.65
CA ASP A 22 -3.51 -3.01 -9.42
C ASP A 22 -4.96 -3.50 -9.63
N GLY A 23 -5.51 -4.17 -8.61
CA GLY A 23 -6.92 -4.57 -8.57
C GLY A 23 -7.33 -5.80 -9.40
N ARG A 24 -6.39 -6.48 -10.08
CA ARG A 24 -6.65 -7.76 -10.78
C ARG A 24 -6.30 -8.97 -9.92
N ASP A 25 -6.88 -10.13 -10.24
CA ASP A 25 -6.62 -11.41 -9.56
C ASP A 25 -5.12 -11.74 -9.43
N ARG A 26 -4.32 -11.42 -10.47
CA ARG A 26 -2.87 -11.63 -10.46
C ARG A 26 -2.12 -10.75 -9.46
N PHE A 27 -2.59 -9.52 -9.24
CA PHE A 27 -2.03 -8.61 -8.24
C PHE A 27 -2.32 -9.14 -6.83
N ILE A 28 -3.59 -9.52 -6.57
CA ILE A 28 -4.00 -10.07 -5.27
C ILE A 28 -3.25 -11.38 -4.95
N ALA A 29 -3.13 -12.29 -5.93
CA ALA A 29 -2.36 -13.53 -5.77
C ALA A 29 -0.88 -13.25 -5.45
N ARG A 30 -0.28 -12.23 -6.07
CA ARG A 30 1.09 -11.81 -5.77
C ARG A 30 1.22 -11.21 -4.38
N CYS A 31 0.31 -10.33 -3.96
CA CYS A 31 0.31 -9.77 -2.61
C CYS A 31 0.20 -10.88 -1.55
N PHE A 32 -0.67 -11.87 -1.79
CA PHE A 32 -0.78 -13.04 -0.91
C PHE A 32 0.52 -13.84 -0.83
N GLN A 33 1.14 -14.15 -1.97
CA GLN A 33 2.43 -14.88 -2.00
C GLN A 33 3.54 -14.11 -1.28
N SER A 34 3.62 -12.79 -1.48
CA SER A 34 4.57 -11.93 -0.78
C SER A 34 4.34 -11.93 0.73
N ALA A 35 3.09 -11.81 1.18
CA ALA A 35 2.74 -11.87 2.59
C ALA A 35 3.13 -13.21 3.23
N VAL A 36 2.87 -14.33 2.55
CA VAL A 36 3.26 -15.67 3.01
C VAL A 36 4.77 -15.83 3.06
N ALA A 37 5.52 -15.29 2.10
CA ALA A 37 6.98 -15.32 2.10
C ALA A 37 7.56 -14.54 3.29
N ILE A 38 7.02 -13.34 3.58
CA ILE A 38 7.41 -12.51 4.72
C ILE A 38 7.08 -13.23 6.04
N ALA A 39 5.88 -13.80 6.17
CA ALA A 39 5.46 -14.54 7.37
C ALA A 39 6.34 -15.77 7.63
N ARG A 40 6.79 -16.47 6.58
CA ARG A 40 7.75 -17.58 6.69
C ARG A 40 9.12 -17.10 7.15
N ALA A 41 9.59 -15.95 6.65
CA ALA A 41 10.91 -15.42 6.97
C ALA A 41 10.99 -14.88 8.41
N LEU A 42 9.98 -14.14 8.86
CA LEU A 42 9.99 -13.46 10.16
C LEU A 42 9.56 -14.34 11.34
N LYS A 43 9.07 -15.56 11.06
CA LYS A 43 8.24 -16.36 11.99
C LYS A 43 6.97 -15.60 12.39
N ASN A 44 6.07 -16.25 13.12
CA ASN A 44 4.72 -15.74 13.43
C ASN A 44 4.77 -14.26 13.86
N PRO A 45 4.21 -13.31 13.09
CA PRO A 45 4.26 -11.91 13.42
C PRO A 45 3.51 -11.67 14.73
N LEU A 46 4.20 -11.11 15.71
CA LEU A 46 3.65 -10.88 17.05
C LEU A 46 2.60 -9.75 17.05
N VAL A 47 2.69 -8.81 16.11
CA VAL A 47 1.81 -7.63 16.01
C VAL A 47 1.55 -7.27 14.55
N PHE A 48 0.29 -6.99 14.23
CA PHE A 48 -0.12 -6.38 12.97
C PHE A 48 -1.01 -5.17 13.27
N THR A 49 -0.59 -3.98 12.84
CA THR A 49 -1.29 -2.72 13.09
C THR A 49 -1.45 -1.96 11.78
N THR A 50 -2.65 -1.46 11.51
CA THR A 50 -2.93 -0.55 10.39
C THR A 50 -2.92 0.89 10.91
N PHE A 51 -2.18 1.77 10.25
CA PHE A 51 -2.16 3.20 10.54
C PHE A 51 -2.67 3.95 9.31
N SER A 52 -3.75 4.72 9.47
CA SER A 52 -4.39 5.46 8.38
C SER A 52 -4.18 6.96 8.57
N ALA A 53 -3.88 7.67 7.49
CA ALA A 53 -3.82 9.12 7.50
C ALA A 53 -5.21 9.71 7.79
N ASN A 54 -5.26 10.71 8.68
CA ASN A 54 -6.50 11.39 9.02
C ASN A 54 -6.38 12.89 8.71
N PRO A 55 -7.15 13.43 7.75
CA PRO A 55 -7.14 14.86 7.43
C PRO A 55 -7.66 15.74 8.58
N SER A 56 -8.39 15.19 9.55
CA SER A 56 -8.91 15.91 10.72
C SER A 56 -7.91 16.01 11.89
N TRP A 57 -6.64 15.64 11.69
CA TRP A 57 -5.63 15.85 12.73
C TRP A 57 -5.43 17.34 13.01
N SER A 58 -5.28 17.67 14.30
CA SER A 58 -5.07 19.05 14.77
C SER A 58 -3.87 19.72 14.12
N GLU A 59 -2.82 18.97 13.82
CA GLU A 59 -1.59 19.43 13.19
C GLU A 59 -1.82 19.82 11.72
N VAL A 60 -2.75 19.15 11.04
CA VAL A 60 -3.17 19.47 9.68
C VAL A 60 -4.07 20.72 9.72
N ILE A 61 -5.05 20.75 10.62
CA ILE A 61 -5.97 21.88 10.81
C ILE A 61 -5.23 23.17 11.22
N ALA A 62 -4.24 23.07 12.09
CA ALA A 62 -3.46 24.22 12.56
C ALA A 62 -2.57 24.84 11.47
N LYS A 63 -2.17 24.05 10.47
CA LYS A 63 -1.37 24.51 9.31
C LYS A 63 -2.24 24.97 8.13
N LEU A 64 -3.55 24.69 8.15
CA LEU A 64 -4.48 25.15 7.12
C LEU A 64 -4.76 26.65 7.31
N GLU A 65 -4.50 27.44 6.25
CA GLU A 65 -4.89 28.84 6.22
C GLU A 65 -6.41 29.00 6.00
N HIS A 66 -6.95 30.19 6.31
CA HIS A 66 -8.36 30.49 6.13
C HIS A 66 -8.76 30.24 4.66
N ASN A 67 -9.76 29.37 4.45
CA ASN A 67 -10.31 28.89 3.16
C ASN A 67 -9.59 27.72 2.47
N GLN A 68 -8.68 27.00 3.12
CA GLN A 68 -8.12 25.77 2.56
C GLN A 68 -8.81 24.51 3.09
N THR A 69 -9.08 23.58 2.20
CA THR A 69 -9.61 22.25 2.55
C THR A 69 -8.43 21.29 2.77
N PRO A 70 -8.47 20.42 3.79
CA PRO A 70 -7.42 19.41 4.01
C PRO A 70 -7.08 18.60 2.75
N ASP A 71 -8.09 18.30 1.93
CA ASP A 71 -7.96 17.55 0.67
C ASP A 71 -7.06 18.24 -0.36
N SER A 72 -6.91 19.56 -0.27
CA SER A 72 -6.06 20.34 -1.18
C SER A 72 -4.57 20.24 -0.83
N TRP A 73 -4.22 19.66 0.32
CA TRP A 73 -2.85 19.56 0.83
C TRP A 73 -2.47 18.11 1.18
N PRO A 74 -2.50 17.18 0.21
CA PRO A 74 -2.15 15.77 0.45
C PRO A 74 -0.71 15.62 0.96
N ASP A 75 0.21 16.49 0.54
CA ASP A 75 1.60 16.50 0.98
C ASP A 75 1.72 16.80 2.49
N LEU A 76 0.89 17.71 3.02
CA LEU A 76 0.87 18.03 4.44
C LEU A 76 0.35 16.86 5.27
N ILE A 77 -0.71 16.21 4.78
CA ILE A 77 -1.27 15.01 5.42
C ILE A 77 -0.22 13.90 5.43
N ALA A 78 0.51 13.71 4.34
CA ALA A 78 1.60 12.74 4.23
C ALA A 78 2.78 13.06 5.17
N GLU A 79 3.15 14.33 5.32
CA GLU A 79 4.20 14.77 6.26
C GLU A 79 3.79 14.45 7.71
N VAL A 80 2.57 14.83 8.12
CA VAL A 80 2.05 14.55 9.47
C VAL A 80 1.90 13.05 9.69
N PHE A 81 1.44 12.30 8.69
CA PHE A 81 1.37 10.85 8.73
C PHE A 81 2.74 10.23 8.98
N LYS A 82 3.77 10.69 8.26
CA LYS A 82 5.14 10.19 8.39
C LYS A 82 5.70 10.44 9.78
N LEU A 83 5.49 11.64 10.33
CA LEU A 83 5.91 11.98 11.71
C LEU A 83 5.24 11.07 12.75
N LYS A 84 3.93 10.86 12.65
CA LYS A 84 3.19 9.98 13.57
C LYS A 84 3.58 8.51 13.40
N LEU A 85 3.83 8.07 12.17
CA LEU A 85 4.30 6.72 11.87
C LEU A 85 5.67 6.47 12.51
N ASP A 86 6.60 7.42 12.39
CA ASP A 86 7.94 7.28 12.96
C ASP A 86 7.90 7.26 14.49
N GLN A 87 7.02 8.07 15.11
CA GLN A 87 6.77 8.01 16.56
C GLN A 87 6.20 6.64 16.98
N MET A 88 5.18 6.15 16.27
CA MET A 88 4.59 4.83 16.56
C MET A 88 5.61 3.69 16.41
N LEU A 89 6.47 3.76 15.39
CA LEU A 89 7.55 2.78 15.20
C LEU A 89 8.60 2.87 16.32
N HIS A 90 8.88 4.06 16.83
CA HIS A 90 9.76 4.24 17.99
C HIS A 90 9.15 3.61 19.25
N ASP A 91 7.87 3.89 19.52
CA ASP A 91 7.15 3.32 20.68
C ASP A 91 7.05 1.80 20.59
N PHE A 92 6.81 1.25 19.39
CA PHE A 92 6.84 -0.20 19.17
C PHE A 92 8.21 -0.79 19.41
N LYS A 93 9.28 -0.12 18.96
CA LYS A 93 10.65 -0.57 19.26
C LYS A 93 10.89 -0.55 20.76
N GLU A 94 10.62 0.54 21.47
CA GLU A 94 10.85 0.58 22.92
C GLU A 94 10.02 -0.45 23.69
N SER A 95 8.76 -0.66 23.27
CA SER A 95 7.83 -1.58 23.94
C SER A 95 8.11 -3.06 23.64
N TYR A 96 8.48 -3.42 22.41
CA TYR A 96 8.66 -4.80 21.96
C TYR A 96 10.13 -5.27 21.89
N VAL A 97 11.12 -4.37 21.85
CA VAL A 97 12.56 -4.76 21.78
C VAL A 97 13.06 -5.41 23.07
N ARG A 98 12.26 -5.49 24.13
CA ARG A 98 12.59 -6.34 25.29
C ARG A 98 12.53 -7.85 24.99
N GLU A 99 11.82 -8.29 23.96
CA GLU A 99 11.82 -9.70 23.51
C GLU A 99 12.03 -9.79 21.99
N VAL A 100 13.30 -9.96 21.59
CA VAL A 100 13.77 -10.63 20.35
C VAL A 100 12.90 -10.37 19.09
N SER A 101 12.97 -9.18 18.52
CA SER A 101 12.41 -8.92 17.18
C SER A 101 13.42 -9.34 16.09
N ASN A 102 13.07 -10.33 15.26
CA ASN A 102 13.93 -10.78 14.13
C ASN A 102 13.88 -9.86 12.90
N GLY A 103 13.03 -8.82 12.91
CA GLY A 103 12.92 -7.85 11.84
C GLY A 103 11.58 -7.10 11.89
N SER A 104 11.49 -5.96 11.23
CA SER A 104 10.26 -5.19 11.07
C SER A 104 10.02 -4.92 9.59
N VAL A 105 8.82 -5.17 9.11
CA VAL A 105 8.39 -4.86 7.75
C VAL A 105 7.17 -3.98 7.85
N TYR A 106 7.17 -2.88 7.10
CA TYR A 106 6.02 -1.99 6.95
C TYR A 106 5.86 -1.61 5.48
N THR A 107 4.63 -1.35 5.06
CA THR A 107 4.28 -0.92 3.71
C THR A 107 3.43 0.33 3.85
N ILE A 108 3.72 1.33 3.02
CA ILE A 108 2.95 2.58 2.93
C ILE A 108 2.26 2.56 1.57
N GLU A 109 0.95 2.72 1.56
CA GLU A 109 0.12 2.84 0.36
C GLU A 109 -0.35 4.30 0.26
N TYR A 110 -0.44 4.83 -0.97
CA TYR A 110 -0.85 6.19 -1.30
C TYR A 110 -2.13 6.18 -2.12
#